data_AF-A0A371FME9-F1
#
_entry.id   AF-A0A371FME9-F1
#
_cell.length_a   1.000
_cell.length_b   1.000
_cell.length_c   1.000
_cell.angle_alpha   90.00
_cell.angle_beta   90.00
_cell.angle_gamma   90.00
#
_symmetry.space_group_name_H-M   'P 1'
#
loop_
_entity.id
_entity.type
_entity.pdbx_description
1 polymer ?
#
loop_
_entity_poly.entity_id
_entity_poly.type
_entity_poly.pdbx_seq_one_letter_code
_entity_poly.pdbx_strand_id
1 'polypeptide(L)'
;MIIDNGICTNVASTLLVKKLNLPTKKHPNPYRLQVTKQVLMSFSIGKYKDKVLCDVAPIKVTHNWYKNRYTLALNKCIIVLTPLKLIEAYFDQIRITRECNLREKQLSIQEK
;
A
#
# COMPACT_ATOMS: atom_id res chain seq x y z
N MET A 1 -7.70 -0.53 0.23
CA MET A 1 -6.24 -0.41 0.03
C MET A 1 -6.03 0.70 -0.97
N ILE A 2 -5.06 1.58 -0.72
CA ILE A 2 -4.69 2.66 -1.64
C ILE A 2 -3.31 2.28 -2.17
N ILE A 3 -3.15 2.32 -3.49
CA ILE A 3 -1.91 2.01 -4.17
C ILE A 3 -1.56 3.25 -4.98
N ASP A 4 -0.40 3.83 -4.72
CA ASP A 4 0.14 4.98 -5.42
C ASP A 4 1.45 4.55 -6.10
N ASN A 5 1.66 4.98 -7.33
CA ASN A 5 2.88 4.71 -8.09
C ASN A 5 4.05 5.59 -7.64
N GLY A 6 3.80 6.63 -6.82
CA GLY A 6 4.82 7.60 -6.42
C GLY A 6 5.64 7.25 -5.18
N ILE A 7 5.10 6.48 -4.23
CA ILE A 7 5.75 6.20 -2.93
C ILE A 7 5.69 4.70 -2.63
N CYS A 8 6.85 4.06 -2.47
CA CYS A 8 6.98 2.62 -2.25
C CYS A 8 6.83 2.17 -0.78
N THR A 9 6.55 3.10 0.14
CA THR A 9 6.44 2.80 1.58
C THR A 9 5.04 2.33 1.94
N ASN A 10 4.91 1.06 2.35
CA ASN A 10 3.65 0.49 2.79
C ASN A 10 3.35 0.90 4.24
N VAL A 11 2.23 1.59 4.47
CA VAL A 11 1.83 2.07 5.80
C VAL A 11 0.45 1.54 6.18
N ALA A 12 0.34 1.06 7.42
CA ALA A 12 -0.91 0.64 8.03
C ALA A 12 -1.32 1.62 9.15
N SER A 13 -2.62 1.93 9.21
CA SER A 13 -3.15 2.77 10.29
C SER A 13 -3.13 2.04 11.63
N THR A 14 -2.67 2.73 12.67
CA THR A 14 -2.80 2.26 14.06
C THR A 14 -4.24 1.87 14.41
N LEU A 15 -5.24 2.61 13.90
CA LEU A 15 -6.64 2.33 14.12
C LEU A 15 -7.06 1.00 13.48
N LEU A 16 -6.60 0.74 12.25
CA LEU A 16 -6.90 -0.50 11.52
C LEU A 16 -6.28 -1.70 12.23
N VAL A 17 -4.99 -1.60 12.58
CA VAL A 17 -4.26 -2.66 13.29
C VAL A 17 -4.93 -3.00 14.62
N LYS A 18 -5.37 -1.98 15.37
CA LYS A 18 -6.08 -2.17 16.64
C LYS A 18 -7.47 -2.80 16.45
N LYS A 19 -8.25 -2.32 15.47
CA LYS A 19 -9.62 -2.82 15.21
C LYS A 19 -9.63 -4.27 14.75
N LEU A 20 -8.66 -4.65 13.92
CA LEU A 20 -8.54 -6.01 13.40
C LEU A 20 -7.71 -6.94 14.31
N ASN A 21 -7.26 -6.42 15.46
CA ASN A 21 -6.40 -7.12 16.42
C ASN A 21 -5.19 -7.81 15.75
N LEU A 22 -4.54 -7.12 14.80
CA LEU A 22 -3.45 -7.70 14.03
C LEU A 22 -2.16 -7.76 14.86
N PRO A 23 -1.40 -8.86 14.80
CA PRO A 23 -0.14 -8.97 15.50
C PRO A 23 0.88 -7.97 14.93
N THR A 24 1.55 -7.25 15.82
CA THR A 24 2.61 -6.30 15.45
C THR A 24 3.97 -6.77 15.97
N LYS A 25 5.01 -6.49 15.19
CA LYS A 25 6.41 -6.72 15.58
C LYS A 25 7.10 -5.37 15.79
N LYS A 26 8.10 -5.33 16.67
CA LYS A 26 8.94 -4.14 16.83
C LYS A 26 9.72 -3.89 15.53
N HIS A 27 9.76 -2.65 15.09
CA HIS A 27 10.49 -2.27 13.87
C HIS A 27 12.01 -2.46 14.11
N PRO A 28 12.75 -3.16 13.23
CA PRO A 28 14.16 -3.48 13.45
C PRO A 28 15.09 -2.25 13.47
N ASN A 29 14.76 -1.22 12.69
CA ASN A 29 15.48 0.06 12.69
C ASN A 29 14.50 1.25 12.74
N PRO A 30 14.05 1.70 13.93
CA PRO A 30 13.09 2.80 14.04
C PRO A 30 13.71 4.10 13.48
N TYR A 31 13.24 4.58 12.33
CA TYR A 31 13.72 5.84 11.74
C TYR A 31 12.97 7.06 12.31
N ARG A 32 13.57 8.25 12.10
CA ARG A 32 13.04 9.56 12.53
C ARG A 32 11.54 9.68 12.22
N LEU A 33 10.76 9.90 13.28
CA LEU A 33 9.31 10.12 13.33
C LEU A 33 8.42 8.85 13.39
N GLN A 34 8.43 8.20 14.56
CA GLN A 34 7.30 7.47 15.16
C GLN A 34 6.86 6.12 14.54
N VAL A 35 7.57 5.59 13.56
CA VAL A 35 7.37 4.19 13.15
C VAL A 35 8.13 3.27 14.10
N THR A 36 7.42 2.70 15.07
CA THR A 36 8.01 1.81 16.10
C THR A 36 7.63 0.34 15.91
N LYS A 37 6.61 0.09 15.10
CA LYS A 37 6.03 -1.24 14.90
C LYS A 37 5.74 -1.48 13.42
N GLN A 38 5.79 -2.74 13.04
CA GLN A 38 5.38 -3.23 11.74
C GLN A 38 4.29 -4.28 11.89
N VAL A 39 3.45 -4.40 10.89
CA VAL A 39 2.41 -5.42 10.77
C VAL A 39 2.58 -6.14 9.45
N LEU A 40 2.50 -7.46 9.47
CA LEU A 40 2.42 -8.25 8.24
C LEU A 40 0.93 -8.36 7.87
N MET A 41 0.50 -7.65 6.84
CA MET A 41 -0.87 -7.72 6.34
C MET A 41 -0.95 -8.67 5.16
N SER A 42 -1.92 -9.58 5.21
CA SER A 42 -2.31 -10.39 4.07
C SER A 42 -3.54 -9.77 3.41
N PHE A 43 -3.54 -9.64 2.09
CA PHE A 43 -4.72 -9.18 1.35
C PHE A 43 -4.94 -10.04 0.11
N SER A 44 -6.18 -10.00 -0.39
CA SER A 44 -6.58 -10.70 -1.61
C SER A 44 -7.35 -9.77 -2.53
N ILE A 45 -6.97 -9.73 -3.80
CA ILE A 45 -7.68 -9.00 -4.86
C ILE A 45 -8.05 -10.01 -5.95
N GLY A 46 -9.31 -10.44 -5.97
CA GLY A 46 -9.73 -11.54 -6.84
C GLY A 46 -8.94 -12.82 -6.55
N LYS A 47 -8.22 -13.34 -7.55
CA LYS A 47 -7.34 -14.52 -7.41
C LYS A 47 -5.98 -14.20 -6.79
N TYR A 48 -5.58 -12.93 -6.77
CA TYR A 48 -4.30 -12.50 -6.24
C TYR A 48 -4.31 -12.55 -4.72
N LYS A 49 -3.27 -13.14 -4.12
CA LYS A 49 -3.05 -13.18 -2.67
C LYS A 49 -1.62 -12.76 -2.42
N ASP A 50 -1.44 -11.81 -1.51
CA ASP A 50 -0.10 -11.35 -1.15
C ASP A 50 -0.01 -10.98 0.33
N LYS A 51 1.22 -10.95 0.83
CA LYS A 51 1.56 -10.54 2.19
C LYS A 51 2.55 -9.39 2.12
N VAL A 52 2.14 -8.24 2.66
CA VAL A 52 2.97 -7.04 2.65
C VAL A 52 3.31 -6.64 4.08
N LEU A 53 4.58 -6.34 4.31
CA LEU A 53 5.06 -5.76 5.54
C LEU A 53 4.76 -4.25 5.51
N CYS A 54 4.01 -3.77 6.50
CA CYS A 54 3.62 -2.37 6.60
C CYS A 54 4.11 -1.75 7.90
N ASP A 55 4.57 -0.51 7.80
CA ASP A 55 4.87 0.33 8.95
C ASP A 55 3.59 0.80 9.63
N VAL A 56 3.55 0.78 10.95
CA VAL A 56 2.37 1.21 11.69
C VAL A 56 2.53 2.68 12.08
N ALA A 57 1.63 3.52 11.58
CA ALA A 57 1.63 4.96 11.86
C ALA A 57 0.20 5.48 12.12
N PRO A 58 0.04 6.58 12.89
CA PRO A 58 -1.25 7.22 13.12
C PRO A 58 -1.69 7.98 11.86
N ILE A 59 -2.21 7.26 10.87
CA ILE A 59 -2.79 7.84 9.66
C ILE A 59 -4.32 7.89 9.76
N LYS A 60 -4.89 9.05 9.41
CA LYS A 60 -6.34 9.24 9.26
C LYS A 60 -6.68 9.36 7.77
N VAL A 61 -7.71 8.63 7.35
CA VAL A 61 -8.21 8.66 5.97
C VAL A 61 -9.62 9.23 5.97
N THR A 62 -9.89 10.19 5.08
CA THR A 62 -11.23 10.71 4.80
C THR A 62 -11.52 10.62 3.31
N HIS A 63 -12.75 10.25 2.94
CA HIS A 63 -13.19 10.14 1.56
C HIS A 63 -14.28 11.16 1.27
N ASN A 64 -14.11 11.92 0.20
CA ASN A 64 -15.15 12.78 -0.36
C ASN A 64 -15.77 12.06 -1.56
N TRP A 65 -16.96 11.51 -1.36
CA TRP A 65 -17.66 10.68 -2.35
C TRP A 65 -18.02 11.45 -3.63
N TYR A 66 -18.45 12.71 -3.52
CA TYR A 66 -18.83 13.54 -4.66
C TYR A 66 -17.69 13.76 -5.66
N LYS A 67 -16.45 13.85 -5.15
CA LYS A 67 -15.26 14.13 -5.94
C LYS A 67 -14.35 12.91 -6.08
N ASN A 68 -14.80 11.75 -5.58
CA ASN A 68 -14.02 10.54 -5.39
C ASN A 68 -12.60 10.80 -4.87
N ARG A 69 -12.45 11.71 -3.90
CA ARG A 69 -11.16 12.22 -3.44
C ARG A 69 -10.83 11.62 -2.09
N TYR A 70 -9.63 11.07 -1.94
CA TYR A 70 -9.14 10.54 -0.68
C TYR A 70 -8.14 11.50 -0.06
N THR A 71 -8.22 11.71 1.24
CA THR A 71 -7.30 12.56 1.98
C THR A 71 -6.66 11.76 3.10
N LEU A 72 -5.34 11.72 3.09
CA LEU A 72 -4.50 11.05 4.07
C LEU A 72 -3.85 12.11 4.95
N ALA A 73 -4.06 12.04 6.25
CA ALA A 73 -3.39 12.90 7.21
C ALA A 73 -2.39 12.07 8.01
N LEU A 74 -1.10 12.37 7.87
CA LEU A 74 0.02 11.75 8.59
C LEU A 74 0.88 12.85 9.21
N ASN A 75 0.96 12.91 10.55
CA ASN A 75 1.85 13.82 11.28
C ASN A 75 1.77 15.29 10.82
N LYS A 76 0.54 15.81 10.63
CA LYS A 76 0.22 17.16 10.09
C LYS A 76 0.51 17.36 8.59
N CYS A 77 1.12 16.40 7.91
CA CYS A 77 1.16 16.36 6.46
C CYS A 77 -0.19 15.84 5.94
N ILE A 78 -0.79 16.56 4.99
CA ILE A 78 -2.02 16.16 4.32
C ILE A 78 -1.68 15.83 2.88
N ILE A 79 -1.91 14.58 2.50
CA ILE A 79 -1.75 14.09 1.14
C ILE A 79 -3.14 13.89 0.55
N VAL A 80 -3.43 14.56 -0.56
CA VAL A 80 -4.70 14.43 -1.28
C VAL A 80 -4.47 13.55 -2.49
N LEU A 81 -5.19 12.44 -2.53
CA LEU A 81 -5.15 11.49 -3.63
C LEU A 81 -6.37 11.70 -4.52
N THR A 82 -6.10 11.89 -5.80
CA THR A 82 -7.12 11.94 -6.84
C THR A 82 -7.02 10.66 -7.66
N PRO A 83 -8.12 9.94 -7.91
CA PRO A 83 -8.10 8.75 -8.74
C PRO A 83 -7.51 9.07 -10.12
N LEU A 84 -6.77 8.11 -10.68
CA LEU A 84 -6.27 8.20 -12.04
C LEU A 84 -7.44 8.39 -13.01
N LYS A 85 -7.22 9.19 -14.04
CA LYS A 85 -8.16 9.27 -15.18
C LYS A 85 -8.18 7.91 -15.88
N LEU A 86 -9.29 7.60 -16.57
CA LEU A 86 -9.46 6.32 -17.26
C LEU A 86 -8.28 5.98 -18.19
N ILE A 87 -7.75 6.98 -18.90
CA ILE A 87 -6.61 6.83 -19.81
C ILE A 87 -5.32 6.51 -19.04
N GLU A 88 -5.04 7.19 -17.94
CA GLU A 88 -3.87 6.93 -17.09
C GLU A 88 -3.94 5.54 -16.47
N ALA A 89 -5.12 5.17 -15.95
CA ALA A 89 -5.37 3.84 -15.41
C ALA A 89 -5.18 2.73 -16.47
N TYR A 90 -5.62 2.95 -17.71
CA TYR A 90 -5.42 2.01 -18.81
C TYR A 90 -3.93 1.78 -19.13
N PHE A 91 -3.14 2.86 -19.25
CA PHE A 91 -1.71 2.73 -19.50
C PHE A 91 -0.97 2.07 -18.34
N ASP A 92 -1.36 2.39 -17.10
CA ASP A 92 -0.81 1.76 -15.90
C ASP A 92 -1.10 0.26 -15.87
N GLN A 93 -2.31 -0.17 -16.23
CA GLN A 93 -2.65 -1.59 -16.34
C GLN A 93 -1.78 -2.32 -17.37
N ILE A 94 -1.52 -1.70 -18.53
CA ILE A 94 -0.62 -2.27 -19.54
C ILE A 94 0.80 -2.40 -18.97
N ARG A 95 1.31 -1.34 -18.32
CA ARG A 95 2.66 -1.34 -17.73
C ARG A 95 2.81 -2.44 -16.68
N ILE A 96 1.87 -2.50 -15.73
CA ILE A 96 1.85 -3.51 -14.67
C ILE A 96 1.81 -4.92 -15.25
N THR A 97 0.96 -5.17 -16.25
CA THR A 97 0.84 -6.47 -16.91
C THR A 97 2.17 -6.89 -17.55
N ARG A 98 2.85 -5.98 -18.24
CA ARG A 98 4.16 -6.25 -18.86
C ARG A 98 5.22 -6.60 -17.82
N GLU A 99 5.29 -5.84 -16.73
CA GLU A 99 6.23 -6.09 -15.65
C GLU A 99 5.97 -7.40 -14.91
N CYS A 100 4.71 -7.74 -14.65
CA CYS A 100 4.35 -9.02 -14.05
C CYS A 100 4.79 -10.19 -14.94
N ASN A 101 4.51 -10.13 -16.25
CA ASN A 101 4.93 -11.16 -17.19
C ASN A 101 6.46 -11.30 -17.28
N LEU A 102 7.20 -10.19 -17.17
CA LEU A 102 8.66 -10.20 -17.12
C LEU A 102 9.17 -10.90 -15.85
N ARG A 103 8.60 -10.58 -14.68
CA ARG A 103 8.94 -11.22 -13.40
C ARG A 103 8.64 -12.73 -13.43
N GLU A 104 7.49 -13.14 -13.97
CA GLU A 104 7.15 -14.56 -14.13
C GLU A 104 8.13 -15.31 -15.04
N LYS A 105 8.55 -14.69 -16.15
CA LYS A 105 9.59 -15.26 -17.02
C LYS A 105 10.94 -15.37 -16.33
N GLN A 106 11.33 -14.40 -15.52
CA GLN A 106 12.57 -14.46 -14.75
C GLN A 106 12.55 -15.56 -13.69
N LEU A 107 11.44 -15.71 -12.96
CA LEU A 107 11.25 -16.75 -11.95
C LEU A 107 11.29 -18.16 -12.57
N SER A 108 10.64 -18.36 -13.71
CA SER A 108 10.67 -19.65 -14.43
C SER A 108 12.02 -20.02 -15.04
N ILE A 109 12.94 -19.05 -15.21
CA ILE A 109 14.33 -19.31 -15.64
C ILE A 109 15.21 -19.67 -14.45
N GLN A 110 14.95 -19.14 -13.25
CA GLN A 110 15.74 -19.44 -12.04
C GLN A 110 15.41 -20.81 -11.42
N GLU A 111 14.28 -21.42 -11.79
CA GLU A 111 13.86 -22.76 -11.35
C GLU A 111 14.36 -23.90 -12.28
N LYS A 112 15.22 -23.60 -13.27
CA LYS A 112 15.82 -24.55 -14.22
C LYS A 112 17.33 -24.61 -14.10
#